data_AF-A0AAD5DLM3-F1
#
_entry.id   AF-A0AAD5DLM3-F1
#
_cell.length_a   1.000
_cell.length_b   1.000
_cell.length_c   1.000
_cell.angle_alpha   90.00
_cell.angle_beta   90.00
_cell.angle_gamma   90.00
#
_symmetry.space_group_name_H-M   'P 1'
#
loop_
_entity.id
_entity.type
_entity.pdbx_description
1 polymer ?
#
loop_
_entity_poly.entity_id
_entity_poly.type
_entity_poly.pdbx_seq_one_letter_code
_entity_poly.pdbx_strand_id
1 'polypeptide(L)'
;MAVPWAACVCSLLALVGSWPHQAVAQMESPLKGQGMPSLNTTQVFLSVRLERLLDVDDYKFKHENVATYWLSWWDPSAAAAIRERTAATAGLAGGCRRPCSNRVADAHCCDSIFLPSLYFTNADAFPEDREIGYSIDTASNGAVVWETTVHGLYYQPLSMRNYPFDTFHLEVKLTLTDTSKSVVGHPGLQLVTSAVSLEGVHLARSRSDLTNGWNWHYPGAVANAGLQLYRFNRSAWYQDRMAVAPHASDIAPFTALNNSTNGLLDDTVQMAVLRFKVYRSFWTNQVNSNLPVYAVAILSLIVFWLPEEDLPARIELCSALFLTLIAIQFVVSDRAVARNYFTPPQLMILMTGGYILAIACESVVCFYICKWNTFKQRRKDMWQAAKERSMQRRAAKAAAAAAASASEDNTDEEEAAKPFGGLSMEKSELTADNGQLCEEAAAGGEPAAQKKAAGCLSCKARKKVPLPPCTDDYNLFVAWIVNKVCQVVALISYVIAAVLIVQMHAEGQVFRAKDALLSYTELSSCEVPGFQPGASGPCPAAALPATEL
;
A
#
# COMPACT_ATOMS: atom_id res chain seq x y z
N MET A 1 9.27 26.56 -51.72
CA MET A 1 8.26 26.60 -50.64
C MET A 1 8.66 25.59 -49.58
N ALA A 2 9.61 25.97 -48.73
CA ALA A 2 10.02 25.24 -47.54
C ALA A 2 10.71 26.26 -46.64
N VAL A 3 10.59 26.08 -45.32
CA VAL A 3 11.23 26.83 -44.23
C VAL A 3 10.47 28.09 -43.77
N PRO A 4 9.59 27.94 -42.74
CA PRO A 4 9.74 28.79 -41.56
C PRO A 4 9.61 28.05 -40.20
N TRP A 5 9.78 26.72 -40.15
CA TRP A 5 9.64 25.97 -38.89
C TRP A 5 10.89 26.02 -37.99
N ALA A 6 12.09 26.18 -38.56
CA ALA A 6 13.34 26.17 -37.78
C ALA A 6 13.51 27.40 -36.87
N ALA A 7 13.01 28.58 -37.28
CA ALA A 7 13.13 29.81 -36.48
C ALA A 7 12.21 29.83 -35.25
N CYS A 8 11.08 29.11 -35.31
CA CYS A 8 10.14 29.01 -34.19
C CYS A 8 10.68 28.06 -33.11
N VAL A 9 11.31 26.95 -33.51
CA VAL A 9 11.89 25.96 -32.57
C VAL A 9 13.12 26.53 -31.84
N CYS A 10 13.99 27.29 -32.52
CA CYS A 10 15.15 27.93 -31.87
C CYS A 10 14.73 29.01 -30.87
N SER A 11 13.69 29.78 -31.16
CA SER A 11 13.18 30.80 -30.22
C SER A 11 12.54 30.16 -28.97
N LEU A 12 11.85 29.02 -29.12
CA LEU A 12 11.26 28.29 -27.99
C LEU A 12 12.36 27.61 -27.13
N LEU A 13 13.41 27.07 -27.74
CA LEU A 13 14.55 26.51 -27.01
C LEU A 13 15.38 27.58 -26.29
N ALA A 14 15.50 28.79 -26.85
CA ALA A 14 16.14 29.92 -26.16
C ALA A 14 15.31 30.44 -24.97
N LEU A 15 13.97 30.36 -25.07
CA LEU A 15 13.07 30.70 -23.96
C LEU A 15 13.08 29.64 -22.84
N VAL A 16 13.23 28.36 -23.17
CA VAL A 16 13.36 27.29 -22.15
C VAL A 16 14.76 27.29 -21.51
N GLY A 17 15.82 27.60 -22.28
CA GLY A 17 17.19 27.65 -21.77
C GLY A 17 17.53 28.89 -20.93
N SER A 18 16.66 29.91 -20.91
CA SER A 18 16.84 31.14 -20.12
C SER A 18 15.92 31.22 -18.91
N TRP A 19 15.21 30.14 -18.57
CA TRP A 19 14.57 30.07 -17.26
C TRP A 19 15.69 30.06 -16.23
N PRO A 20 15.86 31.14 -15.43
CA PRO A 20 16.80 31.09 -14.35
C PRO A 20 16.33 29.93 -13.49
N HIS A 21 17.14 28.88 -13.42
CA HIS A 21 17.07 27.97 -12.29
C HIS A 21 17.32 28.89 -11.10
N GLN A 22 16.23 29.35 -10.49
CA GLN A 22 16.29 30.03 -9.21
C GLN A 22 17.02 29.03 -8.33
N ALA A 23 18.28 29.34 -8.04
CA ALA A 23 19.03 28.61 -7.04
C ALA A 23 18.23 28.84 -5.77
N VAL A 24 17.38 27.86 -5.43
CA VAL A 24 16.61 27.87 -4.20
C VAL A 24 17.67 27.89 -3.11
N ALA A 25 17.83 29.05 -2.48
CA ALA A 25 18.89 29.27 -1.53
C ALA A 25 18.55 28.40 -0.33
N GLN A 26 19.29 27.31 -0.11
CA GLN A 26 19.01 26.41 1.00
C GLN A 26 18.94 27.21 2.30
N MET A 27 17.74 27.35 2.85
CA MET A 27 17.56 28.10 4.08
C MET A 27 18.34 27.39 5.19
N GLU A 28 19.15 28.15 5.92
CA GLU A 28 19.85 27.62 7.08
C GLU A 28 18.84 27.09 8.09
N SER A 29 19.24 26.08 8.88
CA SER A 29 18.34 25.51 9.88
C SER A 29 17.80 26.61 10.81
N PRO A 30 16.47 26.72 11.02
CA PRO A 30 15.88 27.77 11.85
C PRO A 30 16.39 27.79 13.29
N LEU A 31 16.87 26.64 13.77
CA LEU A 31 17.42 26.44 15.11
C LEU A 31 18.96 26.42 15.11
N LYS A 32 19.59 27.06 14.13
CA LYS A 32 21.04 27.24 14.10
C LYS A 32 21.49 28.13 15.26
N GLY A 33 22.22 27.49 16.17
CA GLY A 33 22.82 28.12 17.34
C GLY A 33 24.07 28.93 16.98
N GLN A 34 24.68 29.54 18.01
CA GLN A 34 25.92 30.30 17.88
C GLN A 34 26.66 30.37 19.23
N GLY A 35 27.93 30.77 19.18
CA GLY A 35 28.74 30.94 20.39
C GLY A 35 29.11 29.60 21.06
N MET A 36 29.72 29.72 22.24
CA MET A 36 30.16 28.60 23.06
C MET A 36 29.46 28.68 24.43
N PRO A 37 28.99 27.57 25.01
CA PRO A 37 28.33 27.59 26.29
C PRO A 37 29.29 27.99 27.41
N SER A 38 28.76 28.67 28.43
CA SER A 38 29.50 28.91 29.67
C SER A 38 29.64 27.59 30.46
N LEU A 39 30.61 27.50 31.37
CA LEU A 39 30.75 26.33 32.26
C LEU A 39 29.49 26.05 33.11
N ASN A 40 28.61 27.03 33.27
CA ASN A 40 27.36 26.91 34.01
C ASN A 40 26.20 26.41 33.13
N THR A 41 26.35 26.40 31.80
CA THR A 41 25.29 26.06 30.86
C THR A 41 25.34 24.58 30.52
N THR A 42 24.82 23.74 31.41
CA THR A 42 24.91 22.29 31.27
C THR A 42 23.64 21.65 30.71
N GLN A 43 22.50 22.35 30.78
CA GLN A 43 21.20 21.82 30.38
C GLN A 43 20.46 22.80 29.47
N VAL A 44 19.80 22.24 28.45
CA VAL A 44 18.92 22.94 27.51
C VAL A 44 17.55 22.29 27.59
N PHE A 45 16.56 23.03 28.07
CA PHE A 45 15.18 22.58 28.16
C PHE A 45 14.45 22.87 26.85
N LEU A 46 13.83 21.86 26.26
CA LEU A 46 13.05 21.94 25.03
C LEU A 46 11.55 21.79 25.33
N SER A 47 10.76 22.71 24.82
CA SER A 47 9.29 22.61 24.74
C SER A 47 8.85 22.82 23.30
N VAL A 48 7.82 22.10 22.86
CA VAL A 48 7.31 22.23 21.50
C VAL A 48 5.79 22.38 21.51
N ARG A 49 5.27 23.29 20.68
CA ARG A 49 3.84 23.54 20.43
C ARG A 49 3.58 23.36 18.95
N LEU A 50 2.80 22.35 18.61
CA LEU A 50 2.33 22.19 17.25
C LEU A 50 1.21 23.21 17.00
N GLU A 51 1.45 24.16 16.11
CA GLU A 51 0.47 25.18 15.77
C GLU A 51 -0.53 24.67 14.73
N ARG A 52 0.00 24.14 13.62
CA ARG A 52 -0.80 23.64 12.49
C ARG A 52 -0.12 22.46 11.81
N LEU A 53 -0.93 21.51 11.37
CA LEU A 53 -0.56 20.52 10.36
C LEU A 53 -1.18 20.99 9.04
N LEU A 54 -0.34 21.39 8.09
CA LEU A 54 -0.77 22.00 6.84
C LEU A 54 -1.08 20.93 5.80
N ASP A 55 -0.21 19.94 5.65
CA ASP A 55 -0.40 18.87 4.68
C ASP A 55 0.26 17.54 5.09
N VAL A 56 -0.23 16.44 4.52
CA VAL A 56 0.36 15.10 4.63
C VAL A 56 0.32 14.48 3.23
N ASP A 57 1.46 14.54 2.54
CA ASP A 57 1.67 14.02 1.19
C ASP A 57 2.12 12.55 1.28
N ASP A 58 1.18 11.65 1.02
CA ASP A 58 1.41 10.22 1.03
C ASP A 58 2.15 9.68 -0.20
N TYR A 59 2.17 10.46 -1.29
CA TYR A 59 2.93 10.11 -2.48
C TYR A 59 4.43 10.38 -2.31
N LYS A 60 4.76 11.51 -1.68
CA LYS A 60 6.14 11.93 -1.42
C LYS A 60 6.66 11.46 -0.06
N PHE A 61 5.81 10.87 0.78
CA PHE A 61 6.14 10.49 2.15
C PHE A 61 6.62 11.70 2.97
N LYS A 62 5.87 12.80 2.88
CA LYS A 62 6.20 14.07 3.52
C LYS A 62 5.00 14.58 4.30
N HIS A 63 5.26 15.33 5.35
CA HIS A 63 4.23 16.13 6.00
C HIS A 63 4.75 17.54 6.27
N GLU A 64 3.85 18.50 6.22
CA GLU A 64 4.13 19.91 6.36
C GLU A 64 3.47 20.42 7.63
N ASN A 65 4.25 21.00 8.53
CA ASN A 65 3.71 21.55 9.76
C ASN A 65 4.36 22.88 10.16
N VAL A 66 3.65 23.57 11.03
CA VAL A 66 4.10 24.78 11.70
C VAL A 66 4.13 24.47 13.19
N ALA A 67 5.31 24.57 13.78
CA ALA A 67 5.51 24.34 15.20
C ALA A 67 6.38 25.44 15.81
N THR A 68 6.04 25.84 17.04
CA THR A 68 6.84 26.77 17.83
C THR A 68 7.65 25.99 18.85
N TYR A 69 8.96 26.27 18.87
CA TYR A 69 9.97 25.65 19.72
C TYR A 69 10.40 26.67 20.76
N TRP A 70 10.35 26.29 22.04
CA TRP A 70 10.95 27.05 23.14
C TRP A 70 12.16 26.28 23.66
N LEU A 71 13.30 26.94 23.58
CA LEU A 71 14.54 26.50 24.21
C LEU A 71 14.76 27.40 25.42
N SER A 72 15.12 26.82 26.55
CA SER A 72 15.57 27.60 27.70
C SER A 72 16.77 26.96 28.36
N TRP A 73 17.68 27.79 28.84
CA TRP A 73 18.89 27.34 29.53
C TRP A 73 19.34 28.39 30.54
N TRP A 74 20.29 28.00 31.38
CA TRP A 74 20.89 28.90 32.35
C TRP A 74 22.18 29.50 31.80
N ASP A 75 22.23 30.83 31.72
CA ASP A 75 23.44 31.59 31.41
C ASP A 75 23.39 32.96 32.12
N PRO A 76 24.02 33.09 33.31
CA PRO A 76 23.99 34.33 34.07
C PRO A 76 24.74 35.48 33.38
N SER A 77 25.57 35.19 32.37
CA SER A 77 26.33 36.20 31.64
C SER A 77 25.56 36.81 30.46
N ALA A 78 24.52 36.14 29.97
CA ALA A 78 23.79 36.53 28.76
C ALA A 78 23.19 37.94 28.85
N ALA A 79 22.52 38.29 29.96
CA ALA A 79 21.90 39.60 30.12
C ALA A 79 22.91 40.76 30.16
N ALA A 80 24.12 40.53 30.68
CA ALA A 80 25.19 41.52 30.64
C ALA A 80 25.76 41.66 29.21
N ALA A 81 26.01 40.53 28.55
CA ALA A 81 26.54 40.50 27.19
C ALA A 81 25.60 41.16 26.16
N ILE A 82 24.28 40.92 26.27
CA ILE A 82 23.27 41.58 25.42
C ILE A 82 23.29 43.10 25.63
N ARG A 83 23.33 43.57 26.88
CA ARG A 83 23.38 45.02 27.17
C ARG A 83 24.65 45.66 26.63
N GLU A 84 25.80 45.02 26.81
CA GLU A 84 27.08 45.51 26.31
C GLU A 84 27.09 45.58 24.78
N ARG A 85 26.64 44.52 24.09
CA ARG A 85 26.56 44.52 22.62
C ARG A 85 25.55 45.51 22.07
N THR A 86 24.38 45.61 22.70
CA THR A 86 23.37 46.60 22.32
C THR A 86 23.91 48.02 22.42
N ALA A 87 24.61 48.34 23.52
CA ALA A 87 25.25 49.65 23.69
C ALA A 87 26.36 49.90 22.64
N ALA A 88 27.14 48.88 22.31
CA ALA A 88 28.18 48.97 21.28
C ALA A 88 27.58 49.22 19.88
N THR A 89 26.48 48.56 19.53
CA THR A 89 25.77 48.76 18.25
C THR A 89 25.07 50.13 18.17
N ALA A 90 24.63 50.68 19.31
CA ALA A 90 24.02 52.02 19.33
C ALA A 90 25.04 53.15 19.05
N GLY A 91 26.32 52.95 19.42
CA GLY A 91 27.36 53.97 19.31
C GLY A 91 28.30 53.86 18.10
N LEU A 92 28.28 52.74 17.36
CA LEU A 92 29.22 52.45 16.27
C LEU A 92 28.49 51.94 15.02
N ALA A 93 29.12 52.09 13.86
CA ALA A 93 28.70 51.46 12.60
C ALA A 93 28.75 49.90 12.61
N GLY A 94 28.97 49.28 13.77
CA GLY A 94 28.92 47.83 13.93
C GLY A 94 27.48 47.36 13.97
N GLY A 95 26.95 46.94 12.83
CA GLY A 95 25.59 46.39 12.74
C GLY A 95 25.39 45.17 13.64
N CYS A 96 24.17 45.00 14.17
CA CYS A 96 23.80 43.78 14.85
C CYS A 96 23.52 42.69 13.82
N ARG A 97 24.28 41.60 13.83
CA ARG A 97 24.08 40.50 12.88
C ARG A 97 22.82 39.70 13.23
N ARG A 98 22.52 39.54 14.51
CA ARG A 98 21.38 38.79 15.04
C ARG A 98 20.67 39.62 16.12
N PRO A 99 19.59 40.35 15.77
CA PRO A 99 18.76 41.00 16.77
C PRO A 99 18.16 39.94 17.71
N CYS A 100 17.82 40.31 18.93
CA CYS A 100 17.23 39.36 19.88
C CYS A 100 15.79 38.99 19.51
N SER A 101 15.08 39.85 18.78
CA SER A 101 13.75 39.55 18.24
C SER A 101 13.64 40.09 16.82
N ASN A 102 12.94 39.38 15.95
CA ASN A 102 12.47 39.94 14.68
C ASN A 102 10.96 40.26 14.69
N ARG A 103 10.25 39.99 15.79
CA ARG A 103 8.80 40.22 15.89
C ARG A 103 8.45 41.63 16.38
N VAL A 104 9.26 42.16 17.29
CA VAL A 104 9.08 43.48 17.89
C VAL A 104 10.29 44.33 17.52
N ALA A 105 10.10 45.64 17.35
CA ALA A 105 11.18 46.59 17.09
C ALA A 105 12.16 46.78 18.28
N ASP A 106 12.31 45.76 19.13
CA ASP A 106 13.22 45.75 20.27
C ASP A 106 14.65 45.59 19.76
N ALA A 107 15.39 46.69 19.78
CA ALA A 107 16.74 46.82 19.22
C ALA A 107 17.83 46.22 20.15
N HIS A 108 17.60 45.04 20.72
CA HIS A 108 18.64 44.33 21.47
C HIS A 108 19.49 43.47 20.54
N CYS A 109 20.80 43.41 20.81
CA CYS A 109 21.74 42.63 20.01
C CYS A 109 22.21 41.35 20.72
N CYS A 110 21.99 40.20 20.09
CA CYS A 110 22.24 38.88 20.67
C CYS A 110 23.48 38.18 20.09
N ASP A 111 24.35 38.88 19.36
CA ASP A 111 25.51 38.30 18.64
C ASP A 111 26.53 37.55 19.53
N SER A 112 26.65 37.92 20.80
CA SER A 112 27.70 37.39 21.69
C SER A 112 27.23 36.34 22.69
N ILE A 113 25.93 36.04 22.76
CA ILE A 113 25.44 35.02 23.68
C ILE A 113 25.52 33.64 23.04
N PHE A 114 25.63 32.62 23.89
CA PHE A 114 25.47 31.24 23.46
C PHE A 114 24.01 30.97 23.08
N LEU A 115 23.80 30.33 21.93
CA LEU A 115 22.51 29.78 21.53
C LEU A 115 22.71 28.28 21.19
N PRO A 116 21.96 27.37 21.82
CA PRO A 116 22.10 25.94 21.55
C PRO A 116 21.70 25.62 20.11
N SER A 117 22.52 24.85 19.39
CA SER A 117 22.24 24.50 18.00
C SER A 117 21.48 23.19 17.91
N LEU A 118 20.26 23.23 17.36
CA LEU A 118 19.50 22.03 17.01
C LEU A 118 19.28 21.99 15.51
N TYR A 119 19.37 20.79 14.93
CA TYR A 119 19.08 20.59 13.52
C TYR A 119 18.03 19.50 13.33
N PHE A 120 17.22 19.66 12.29
CA PHE A 120 16.14 18.74 11.96
C PHE A 120 16.68 17.60 11.09
N THR A 121 16.76 16.38 11.62
CA THR A 121 17.37 15.25 10.90
C THR A 121 16.48 14.68 9.79
N ASN A 122 15.17 14.91 9.85
CA ASN A 122 14.23 14.48 8.83
C ASN A 122 13.54 15.65 8.11
N ALA A 123 14.08 16.87 8.22
CA ALA A 123 13.61 17.97 7.39
C ALA A 123 14.03 17.76 5.94
N ASP A 124 13.08 17.91 5.04
CA ASP A 124 13.28 17.89 3.60
C ASP A 124 13.52 19.31 3.07
N ALA A 125 12.71 20.26 3.53
CA ALA A 125 12.83 21.68 3.18
C ALA A 125 12.21 22.57 4.25
N PHE A 126 12.62 23.83 4.28
CA PHE A 126 11.96 24.89 5.03
C PHE A 126 11.47 25.94 4.02
N PRO A 127 10.15 26.15 3.87
CA PRO A 127 9.62 27.12 2.93
C PRO A 127 10.13 28.53 3.21
N GLU A 128 10.66 29.20 2.19
CA GLU A 128 11.19 30.57 2.27
C GLU A 128 10.07 31.63 2.30
N ASP A 129 8.85 31.24 1.88
CA ASP A 129 7.70 32.14 1.74
C ASP A 129 7.21 32.73 3.08
N ARG A 130 7.75 32.26 4.20
CA ARG A 130 7.36 32.70 5.53
C ARG A 130 8.58 33.10 6.35
N GLU A 131 8.55 34.32 6.87
CA GLU A 131 9.55 34.79 7.81
C GLU A 131 9.56 33.91 9.06
N ILE A 132 10.73 33.40 9.43
CA ILE A 132 10.93 32.66 10.68
C ILE A 132 10.83 33.67 11.82
N GLY A 133 9.72 33.65 12.55
CA GLY A 133 9.57 34.47 13.76
C GLY A 133 10.38 33.88 14.91
N TYR A 134 11.24 34.67 15.55
CA TYR A 134 11.96 34.31 16.75
C TYR A 134 12.04 35.45 17.77
N SER A 135 12.18 35.08 19.05
CA SER A 135 12.40 35.99 20.17
C SER A 135 13.38 35.35 21.15
N ILE A 136 14.33 36.13 21.64
CA ILE A 136 15.32 35.75 22.63
C ILE A 136 15.18 36.71 23.81
N ASP A 137 14.81 36.14 24.95
CA ASP A 137 14.52 36.88 26.16
C ASP A 137 15.44 36.40 27.29
N THR A 138 15.83 37.31 28.17
CA THR A 138 16.60 36.99 29.38
C THR A 138 15.82 37.35 30.62
N ALA A 139 15.79 36.44 31.58
CA ALA A 139 15.17 36.67 32.88
C ALA A 139 16.21 37.18 33.89
N SER A 140 15.76 37.88 34.92
CA SER A 140 16.62 38.46 35.96
C SER A 140 17.39 37.42 36.76
N ASN A 141 16.93 36.17 36.79
CA ASN A 141 17.65 35.08 37.42
C ASN A 141 18.87 34.66 36.58
N GLY A 142 18.91 34.90 35.27
CA GLY A 142 19.96 34.38 34.38
C GLY A 142 19.48 33.23 33.48
N ALA A 143 18.17 32.93 33.47
CA ALA A 143 17.60 32.07 32.45
C ALA A 143 17.51 32.83 31.12
N VAL A 144 17.83 32.14 30.03
CA VAL A 144 17.62 32.60 28.66
C VAL A 144 16.52 31.77 28.05
N VAL A 145 15.60 32.41 27.33
CA VAL A 145 14.52 31.76 26.59
C VAL A 145 14.67 32.14 25.12
N TRP A 146 14.65 31.16 24.25
CA TRP A 146 14.63 31.35 22.80
C TRP A 146 13.39 30.65 22.23
N GLU A 147 12.46 31.47 21.75
CA GLU A 147 11.29 31.03 21.01
C GLU A 147 11.56 31.14 19.51
N THR A 148 11.22 30.11 18.74
CA THR A 148 11.17 30.19 17.27
C THR A 148 9.98 29.44 16.70
N THR A 149 9.30 30.04 15.72
CA THR A 149 8.25 29.38 14.94
C THR A 149 8.84 28.87 13.64
N VAL A 150 8.79 27.56 13.45
CA VAL A 150 9.33 26.90 12.26
C VAL A 150 8.20 26.33 11.43
N HIS A 151 8.22 26.69 10.16
CA HIS A 151 7.45 26.04 9.10
C HIS A 151 8.39 25.09 8.37
N GLY A 152 8.08 23.79 8.38
CA GLY A 152 8.95 22.78 7.78
C GLY A 152 8.18 21.69 7.05
N LEU A 153 8.84 21.12 6.04
CA LEU A 153 8.46 19.87 5.39
C LEU A 153 9.37 18.77 5.92
N TYR A 154 8.77 17.69 6.39
CA TYR A 154 9.48 16.59 7.03
C TYR A 154 9.21 15.29 6.30
N TYR A 155 10.28 14.58 5.97
CA TYR A 155 10.21 13.26 5.37
C TYR A 155 9.89 12.20 6.43
N GLN A 156 8.95 11.32 6.10
CA GLN A 156 8.65 10.14 6.90
C GLN A 156 7.99 9.04 6.06
N PRO A 157 8.52 7.80 6.09
CA PRO A 157 7.87 6.69 5.41
C PRO A 157 6.52 6.36 6.07
N LEU A 158 5.49 6.20 5.23
CA LEU A 158 4.11 5.90 5.64
C LEU A 158 3.71 4.52 5.13
N SER A 159 3.01 3.75 5.96
CA SER A 159 2.49 2.42 5.59
C SER A 159 1.00 2.51 5.23
N MET A 160 0.66 2.35 3.94
CA MET A 160 -0.71 2.44 3.43
C MET A 160 -1.46 1.11 3.41
N ARG A 161 -0.97 0.08 4.11
CA ARG A 161 -1.58 -1.25 4.11
C ARG A 161 -3.06 -1.24 4.52
N ASN A 162 -3.41 -0.33 5.43
CA ASN A 162 -4.77 -0.19 5.95
C ASN A 162 -5.56 0.94 5.27
N TYR A 163 -5.07 1.53 4.16
CA TYR A 163 -5.76 2.62 3.48
C TYR A 163 -7.20 2.25 3.09
N PRO A 164 -8.24 3.03 3.45
CA PRO A 164 -8.20 4.38 3.99
C PRO A 164 -8.45 4.48 5.50
N PHE A 165 -8.36 3.37 6.23
CA PHE A 165 -8.49 3.29 7.70
C PHE A 165 -7.15 3.43 8.42
N ASP A 166 -6.21 4.09 7.77
CA ASP A 166 -4.84 4.25 8.18
C ASP A 166 -4.70 5.30 9.30
N THR A 167 -3.74 5.04 10.19
CA THR A 167 -3.35 5.94 11.26
C THR A 167 -1.86 6.09 11.23
N PHE A 168 -1.37 7.33 11.27
CA PHE A 168 0.06 7.61 11.22
C PHE A 168 0.51 8.30 12.50
N HIS A 169 1.71 7.98 12.92
CA HIS A 169 2.42 8.70 13.96
C HIS A 169 3.44 9.59 13.28
N LEU A 170 3.07 10.83 12.97
CA LEU A 170 3.97 11.77 12.32
C LEU A 170 5.08 12.22 13.28
N GLU A 171 6.29 12.38 12.76
CA GLU A 171 7.50 12.64 13.54
C GLU A 171 8.29 13.85 13.03
N VAL A 172 8.68 14.74 13.94
CA VAL A 172 9.73 15.73 13.71
C VAL A 172 10.91 15.40 14.61
N LYS A 173 12.09 15.20 14.00
CA LYS A 173 13.30 14.74 14.69
C LYS A 173 14.32 15.88 14.77
N LEU A 174 14.64 16.30 15.99
CA LEU A 174 15.63 17.32 16.29
C LEU A 174 16.85 16.67 16.94
N THR A 175 18.04 17.06 16.54
CA THR A 175 19.29 16.62 17.18
C THR A 175 20.03 17.83 17.72
N LEU A 176 20.47 17.75 18.98
CA LEU A 176 21.33 18.75 19.60
C LEU A 176 22.77 18.57 19.11
N THR A 177 23.39 19.65 18.67
CA THR A 177 24.84 19.71 18.41
C THR A 177 25.53 20.19 19.67
N ASP A 178 26.25 19.30 20.37
CA ASP A 178 26.98 19.66 21.58
C ASP A 178 28.27 20.43 21.25
N THR A 179 28.19 21.77 21.28
CA THR A 179 29.35 22.63 21.09
C THR A 179 30.22 22.74 22.34
N SER A 180 29.78 22.23 23.49
CA SER A 180 30.52 22.41 24.74
C SER A 180 31.85 21.66 24.80
N LYS A 181 32.04 20.65 23.94
CA LYS A 181 33.28 19.88 23.87
C LYS A 181 34.50 20.71 23.49
N SER A 182 34.31 21.83 22.78
CA SER A 182 35.42 22.73 22.47
C SER A 182 35.74 23.68 23.63
N VAL A 183 34.99 23.63 24.74
CA VAL A 183 35.26 24.37 25.98
C VAL A 183 35.95 23.44 26.97
N VAL A 184 37.23 23.72 27.26
CA VAL A 184 38.02 22.93 28.21
C VAL A 184 37.35 22.92 29.58
N GLY A 185 37.08 21.72 30.10
CA GLY A 185 36.48 21.53 31.43
C GLY A 185 34.95 21.57 31.47
N HIS A 186 34.26 21.72 30.34
CA HIS A 186 32.80 21.67 30.32
C HIS A 186 32.27 20.22 30.42
N PRO A 187 31.22 19.95 31.22
CA PRO A 187 30.70 18.59 31.45
C PRO A 187 29.82 18.01 30.31
N GLY A 188 29.79 18.64 29.13
CA GLY A 188 28.80 18.34 28.09
C GLY A 188 27.47 19.12 28.23
N LEU A 189 26.74 19.28 27.13
CA LEU A 189 25.36 19.79 27.14
C LEU A 189 24.38 18.63 27.29
N GLN A 190 23.27 18.85 27.98
CA GLN A 190 22.17 17.88 28.09
C GLN A 190 20.86 18.48 27.61
N LEU A 191 20.22 17.83 26.64
CA LEU A 191 18.87 18.18 26.20
C LEU A 191 17.87 17.57 27.17
N VAL A 192 16.94 18.37 27.69
CA VAL A 192 15.93 17.94 28.66
C VAL A 192 14.56 18.38 28.14
N THR A 193 13.53 17.55 28.26
CA THR A 193 12.16 17.97 27.92
C THR A 193 11.57 18.78 29.07
N SER A 194 10.92 19.90 28.76
CA SER A 194 10.19 20.67 29.77
C SER A 194 8.95 19.90 30.25
N ALA A 195 8.59 20.01 31.53
CA ALA A 195 7.40 19.38 32.11
C ALA A 195 6.10 19.76 31.35
N VAL A 196 6.04 21.00 30.87
CA VAL A 196 4.92 21.52 30.07
C VAL A 196 4.78 20.77 28.73
N SER A 197 5.88 20.20 28.22
CA SER A 197 5.88 19.42 26.99
C SER A 197 5.51 17.94 27.20
N LEU A 198 5.51 17.44 28.45
CA LEU A 198 5.22 16.04 28.80
C LEU A 198 3.71 15.78 28.97
N GLU A 199 2.96 16.75 29.50
CA GLU A 199 1.50 16.61 29.71
C GLU A 199 0.64 16.91 28.47
N GLY A 200 1.29 17.21 27.36
CA GLY A 200 0.65 17.41 26.07
C GLY A 200 1.32 18.56 25.35
N VAL A 201 1.90 18.27 24.19
CA VAL A 201 2.25 19.29 23.20
C VAL A 201 1.06 20.23 23.10
N HIS A 202 1.25 21.50 23.46
CA HIS A 202 0.17 22.47 23.41
C HIS A 202 -0.33 22.50 21.98
N LEU A 203 -1.50 21.92 21.74
CA LEU A 203 -2.14 22.05 20.46
C LEU A 203 -2.79 23.41 20.54
N ALA A 204 -2.30 24.35 19.72
CA ALA A 204 -3.05 25.56 19.52
C ALA A 204 -4.48 25.12 19.20
N ARG A 205 -5.46 25.70 19.87
CA ARG A 205 -6.90 25.38 19.74
C ARG A 205 -7.45 25.72 18.35
N SER A 206 -6.58 25.71 17.34
CA SER A 206 -6.90 25.56 15.93
C SER A 206 -7.85 24.38 15.83
N ARG A 207 -9.13 24.68 15.67
CA ARG A 207 -10.05 23.76 15.00
C ARG A 207 -9.27 23.27 13.78
N SER A 208 -9.13 21.96 13.66
CA SER A 208 -8.53 21.32 12.49
C SER A 208 -9.04 22.07 11.26
N ASP A 209 -8.14 22.73 10.53
CA ASP A 209 -8.48 23.12 9.17
C ASP A 209 -8.80 21.77 8.49
N LEU A 210 -10.09 21.49 8.28
CA LEU A 210 -10.63 20.22 7.76
C LEU A 210 -10.17 19.96 6.31
N THR A 211 -9.23 20.75 5.80
CA THR A 211 -9.09 21.03 4.38
C THR A 211 -8.34 19.94 3.62
N ASN A 212 -7.61 19.03 4.28
CA ASN A 212 -6.78 18.04 3.58
C ASN A 212 -7.21 16.59 3.83
N GLY A 213 -8.42 16.37 4.37
CA GLY A 213 -8.92 15.01 4.60
C GLY A 213 -8.19 14.25 5.70
N TRP A 214 -7.51 14.94 6.61
CA TRP A 214 -6.87 14.39 7.81
C TRP A 214 -7.50 14.98 9.06
N ASN A 215 -7.80 14.12 10.03
CA ASN A 215 -8.27 14.50 11.35
C ASN A 215 -7.21 14.09 12.37
N TRP A 216 -6.67 15.04 13.11
CA TRP A 216 -5.79 14.72 14.24
C TRP A 216 -6.59 14.47 15.54
N HIS A 217 -7.84 14.91 15.59
CA HIS A 217 -8.73 14.74 16.74
C HIS A 217 -9.77 13.64 16.48
N TYR A 218 -9.72 12.58 17.29
CA TYR A 218 -10.83 11.63 17.42
C TYR A 218 -11.62 12.00 18.68
N PRO A 219 -12.95 12.19 18.60
CA PRO A 219 -13.75 12.51 19.77
C PRO A 219 -13.52 11.47 20.88
N GLY A 220 -12.99 11.89 22.03
CA GLY A 220 -12.70 11.02 23.18
C GLY A 220 -11.27 10.45 23.23
N ALA A 221 -10.41 10.71 22.24
CA ALA A 221 -8.98 10.39 22.35
C ALA A 221 -8.24 11.55 23.03
N VAL A 222 -7.51 11.26 24.13
CA VAL A 222 -6.52 12.17 24.72
C VAL A 222 -5.50 12.54 23.62
N ALA A 223 -5.06 13.80 23.59
CA ALA A 223 -4.12 14.29 22.59
C ALA A 223 -2.85 13.41 22.58
N ASN A 224 -2.68 12.58 21.53
CA ASN A 224 -1.54 11.67 21.39
C ASN A 224 -0.33 12.39 20.77
N ALA A 225 -0.04 13.61 21.23
CA ALA A 225 1.14 14.36 20.85
C ALA A 225 2.12 14.36 22.03
N GLY A 226 3.31 13.81 21.81
CA GLY A 226 4.33 13.66 22.84
C GLY A 226 5.71 14.04 22.33
N LEU A 227 6.51 14.63 23.21
CA LEU A 227 7.93 14.88 22.98
C LEU A 227 8.74 13.78 23.67
N GLN A 228 9.47 12.99 22.89
CA GLN A 228 10.32 11.91 23.38
C GLN A 228 11.79 12.29 23.23
N LEU A 229 12.61 11.96 24.22
CA LEU A 229 14.04 12.20 24.19
C LEU A 229 14.79 10.87 24.07
N TYR A 230 15.74 10.81 23.14
CA TYR A 230 16.62 9.69 22.93
C TYR A 230 18.06 10.13 23.12
N ARG A 231 18.83 9.34 23.86
CA ARG A 231 20.27 9.50 23.99
C ARG A 231 20.92 8.18 23.62
N PHE A 232 21.78 8.19 22.61
CA PHE A 232 22.45 6.98 22.15
C PHE A 232 23.89 7.27 21.71
N ASN A 233 24.73 6.25 21.83
CA ASN A 233 26.07 6.31 21.27
C ASN A 233 25.99 6.01 19.75
N ARG A 234 26.43 6.96 18.93
CA ARG A 234 26.38 6.92 17.47
C ARG A 234 27.21 5.77 16.91
N SER A 235 28.47 5.63 17.35
CA SER A 235 29.35 4.59 16.84
C SER A 235 28.84 3.19 17.19
N ALA A 236 28.37 2.98 18.43
CA ALA A 236 27.75 1.72 18.84
C ALA A 236 26.47 1.43 18.03
N TRP A 237 25.60 2.43 17.88
CA TRP A 237 24.33 2.27 17.16
C TRP A 237 24.53 1.86 15.69
N TYR A 238 25.54 2.42 15.03
CA TYR A 238 25.87 2.04 13.65
C TYR A 238 26.55 0.67 13.56
N GLN A 239 27.44 0.33 14.49
CA GLN A 239 28.15 -0.97 14.48
C GLN A 239 27.16 -2.15 14.51
N ASP A 240 26.12 -2.06 15.34
CA ASP A 240 25.14 -3.15 15.48
C ASP A 240 24.19 -3.29 14.28
N ARG A 241 24.07 -2.26 13.43
CA ARG A 241 23.03 -2.17 12.39
C ARG A 241 23.55 -2.08 10.97
N MET A 242 24.85 -1.86 10.78
CA MET A 242 25.46 -1.91 9.46
C MET A 242 25.57 -3.37 8.99
N ALA A 243 24.90 -3.69 7.88
CA ALA A 243 24.98 -5.02 7.27
C ALA A 243 26.35 -5.32 6.64
N VAL A 244 27.17 -4.29 6.43
CA VAL A 244 28.47 -4.38 5.76
C VAL A 244 29.51 -3.65 6.60
N ALA A 245 30.61 -4.34 6.91
CA ALA A 245 31.74 -3.73 7.60
C ALA A 245 32.37 -2.62 6.73
N PRO A 246 32.86 -1.52 7.32
CA PRO A 246 33.52 -0.47 6.56
C PRO A 246 34.77 -1.02 5.86
N HIS A 247 35.07 -0.47 4.68
CA HIS A 247 36.26 -0.86 3.93
C HIS A 247 37.53 -0.42 4.65
N ALA A 248 38.59 -1.23 4.65
CA ALA A 248 39.83 -0.93 5.37
C ALA A 248 40.57 0.34 4.88
N SER A 249 40.29 0.78 3.65
CA SER A 249 40.83 2.02 3.08
C SER A 249 39.93 3.24 3.26
N ASP A 250 38.81 3.10 3.97
CA ASP A 250 38.00 4.25 4.34
C ASP A 250 38.81 5.12 5.32
N ILE A 251 39.01 6.39 4.97
CA ILE A 251 39.83 7.34 5.74
C ILE A 251 39.07 7.82 6.98
N ALA A 252 37.73 7.73 6.96
CA ALA A 252 36.86 8.13 8.06
C ALA A 252 35.71 7.11 8.24
N PRO A 253 36.03 5.84 8.57
CA PRO A 253 35.00 4.83 8.74
C PRO A 253 34.11 5.22 9.90
N PHE A 254 32.80 4.99 9.75
CA PHE A 254 31.80 5.29 10.78
C PHE A 254 32.10 4.66 12.14
N THR A 255 32.92 3.61 12.19
CA THR A 255 33.31 2.92 13.42
C THR A 255 34.50 3.54 14.15
N ALA A 256 35.29 4.42 13.50
CA ALA A 256 36.51 5.01 14.07
C ALA A 256 36.38 6.49 14.48
N LEU A 257 35.15 7.02 14.47
CA LEU A 257 34.85 8.44 14.70
C LEU A 257 35.37 8.99 16.04
N ASN A 258 35.48 8.15 17.08
CA ASN A 258 35.88 8.55 18.42
C ASN A 258 37.35 9.01 18.51
N ASN A 259 38.25 8.39 17.74
CA ASN A 259 39.69 8.68 17.84
C ASN A 259 40.24 9.62 16.75
N SER A 260 39.60 9.68 15.57
CA SER A 260 40.17 10.38 14.41
C SER A 260 39.67 11.81 14.21
N THR A 261 38.52 12.20 14.80
CA THR A 261 37.87 13.48 14.49
C THR A 261 38.13 14.61 15.48
N ASN A 262 39.01 14.44 16.47
CA ASN A 262 39.27 15.44 17.53
C ASN A 262 37.96 15.97 18.19
N GLY A 263 36.92 15.14 18.26
CA GLY A 263 35.62 15.53 18.82
C GLY A 263 34.70 16.34 17.89
N LEU A 264 34.99 16.43 16.58
CA LEU A 264 34.15 17.15 15.62
C LEU A 264 32.79 16.46 15.40
N LEU A 265 32.73 15.13 15.57
CA LEU A 265 31.49 14.38 15.52
C LEU A 265 31.24 13.77 16.91
N ASP A 266 30.16 14.23 17.54
CA ASP A 266 29.77 13.73 18.86
C ASP A 266 29.37 12.25 18.76
N ASP A 267 30.08 11.42 19.50
CA ASP A 267 29.75 10.01 19.66
C ASP A 267 28.47 9.83 20.50
N THR A 268 28.07 10.80 21.32
CA THR A 268 26.78 10.80 22.02
C THR A 268 25.79 11.72 21.31
N VAL A 269 24.75 11.14 20.71
CA VAL A 269 23.68 11.90 20.07
C VAL A 269 22.53 12.07 21.04
N GLN A 270 22.06 13.31 21.17
CA GLN A 270 20.83 13.63 21.88
C GLN A 270 19.80 14.09 20.87
N MET A 271 18.73 13.29 20.73
CA MET A 271 17.68 13.50 19.75
C MET A 271 16.33 13.67 20.45
N ALA A 272 15.65 14.76 20.17
CA ALA A 272 14.25 14.95 20.55
C ALA A 272 13.34 14.61 19.36
N VAL A 273 12.31 13.81 19.61
CA VAL A 273 11.32 13.41 18.61
C VAL A 273 9.95 13.90 19.05
N LEU A 274 9.42 14.88 18.33
CA LEU A 274 8.03 15.28 18.43
C LEU A 274 7.20 14.27 17.65
N ARG A 275 6.38 13.47 18.33
CA ARG A 275 5.49 12.50 17.70
C ARG A 275 4.04 12.90 17.93
N PHE A 276 3.24 12.94 16.87
CA PHE A 276 1.80 13.19 16.97
C PHE A 276 1.01 12.28 16.04
N LYS A 277 -0.16 11.82 16.51
CA LYS A 277 -0.98 10.86 15.78
C LYS A 277 -2.00 11.58 14.88
N VAL A 278 -2.09 11.17 13.62
CA VAL A 278 -3.08 11.64 12.65
C VAL A 278 -3.90 10.48 12.11
N TYR A 279 -5.18 10.76 11.82
CA TYR A 279 -6.14 9.83 11.26
C TYR A 279 -6.59 10.33 9.90
N ARG A 280 -6.69 9.45 8.93
CA ARG A 280 -7.32 9.83 7.67
C ARG A 280 -8.83 10.04 7.90
N SER A 281 -9.40 11.06 7.25
CA SER A 281 -10.83 11.32 7.32
C SER A 281 -11.58 10.14 6.72
N PHE A 282 -12.37 9.49 7.57
CA PHE A 282 -13.14 8.32 7.21
C PHE A 282 -14.15 8.65 6.12
N TRP A 283 -14.96 9.69 6.31
CA TRP A 283 -16.12 9.98 5.45
C TRP A 283 -15.75 10.28 4.01
N THR A 284 -14.76 11.16 3.79
CA THR A 284 -14.36 11.57 2.43
C THR A 284 -13.80 10.41 1.62
N ASN A 285 -13.08 9.49 2.26
CA ASN A 285 -12.48 8.34 1.57
C ASN A 285 -13.46 7.17 1.42
N GLN A 286 -14.33 6.91 2.41
CA GLN A 286 -15.34 5.85 2.28
C GLN A 286 -16.34 6.14 1.17
N VAL A 287 -16.85 7.38 1.12
CA VAL A 287 -17.86 7.78 0.13
C VAL A 287 -17.28 7.77 -1.29
N ASN A 288 -16.03 8.21 -1.45
CA ASN A 288 -15.45 8.31 -2.79
C ASN A 288 -14.85 7.01 -3.30
N SER A 289 -14.30 6.16 -2.43
CA SER A 289 -13.57 4.95 -2.86
C SER A 289 -14.39 3.68 -2.72
N ASN A 290 -15.12 3.50 -1.61
CA ASN A 290 -15.76 2.22 -1.31
C ASN A 290 -17.25 2.20 -1.72
N LEU A 291 -17.97 3.32 -1.57
CA LEU A 291 -19.39 3.38 -1.91
C LEU A 291 -19.69 3.02 -3.38
N PRO A 292 -18.92 3.48 -4.40
CA PRO A 292 -19.16 3.09 -5.79
C PRO A 292 -19.01 1.58 -6.00
N VAL A 293 -18.06 0.94 -5.32
CA VAL A 293 -17.85 -0.52 -5.39
C VAL A 293 -19.04 -1.27 -4.80
N TYR A 294 -19.56 -0.82 -3.65
CA TYR A 294 -20.78 -1.37 -3.05
C TYR A 294 -22.00 -1.17 -3.96
N ALA A 295 -22.13 0.00 -4.59
CA ALA A 295 -23.22 0.27 -5.52
C ALA A 295 -23.18 -0.69 -6.72
N VAL A 296 -22.01 -0.92 -7.31
CA VAL A 296 -21.84 -1.90 -8.40
C VAL A 296 -22.21 -3.31 -7.95
N ALA A 297 -21.80 -3.72 -6.75
CA ALA A 297 -22.16 -5.03 -6.21
C ALA A 297 -23.67 -5.17 -5.99
N ILE A 298 -24.34 -4.16 -5.45
CA ILE A 298 -25.80 -4.16 -5.28
C ILE A 298 -26.51 -4.18 -6.63
N LEU A 299 -26.06 -3.37 -7.60
CA LEU A 299 -26.63 -3.33 -8.95
C LEU A 299 -26.48 -4.67 -9.68
N SER A 300 -25.41 -5.44 -9.42
CA SER A 300 -25.24 -6.78 -9.99
C SER A 300 -26.33 -7.77 -9.56
N LEU A 301 -27.01 -7.53 -8.43
CA LEU A 301 -28.14 -8.36 -8.00
C LEU A 301 -29.36 -8.24 -8.93
N ILE A 302 -29.45 -7.16 -9.72
CA ILE A 302 -30.54 -6.97 -10.70
C ILE A 302 -30.51 -8.07 -11.78
N VAL A 303 -29.35 -8.67 -12.05
CA VAL A 303 -29.20 -9.78 -13.01
C VAL A 303 -30.12 -10.96 -12.65
N PHE A 304 -30.31 -11.24 -11.36
CA PHE A 304 -31.20 -12.32 -10.87
C PHE A 304 -32.69 -12.02 -11.08
N TRP A 305 -33.05 -10.80 -11.46
CA TRP A 305 -34.42 -10.38 -11.76
C TRP A 305 -34.75 -10.42 -13.25
N LEU A 306 -33.74 -10.52 -14.12
CA LEU A 306 -33.94 -10.73 -15.55
C LEU A 306 -34.43 -12.16 -15.80
N PRO A 307 -35.24 -12.41 -16.86
CA PRO A 307 -35.62 -13.77 -17.25
C PRO A 307 -34.41 -14.67 -17.51
N GLU A 308 -34.49 -15.95 -17.15
CA GLU A 308 -33.43 -16.95 -17.32
C GLU A 308 -33.16 -17.27 -18.81
N GLU A 309 -34.14 -16.98 -19.67
CA GLU A 309 -34.05 -17.23 -21.11
C GLU A 309 -33.22 -16.15 -21.85
N ASP A 310 -33.18 -14.94 -21.31
CA ASP A 310 -32.52 -13.78 -21.90
C ASP A 310 -31.06 -13.68 -21.48
N LEU A 311 -30.29 -14.74 -21.79
CA LEU A 311 -28.85 -14.78 -21.55
C LEU A 311 -28.11 -13.56 -22.13
N PRO A 312 -28.41 -13.05 -23.35
CA PRO A 312 -27.73 -11.87 -23.88
C PRO A 312 -27.85 -10.66 -22.95
N ALA A 313 -29.04 -10.37 -22.41
CA ALA A 313 -29.26 -9.23 -21.51
C ALA A 313 -28.52 -9.40 -20.18
N ARG A 314 -28.51 -10.62 -19.62
CA ARG A 314 -27.77 -10.93 -18.37
C ARG A 314 -26.27 -10.75 -18.54
N ILE A 315 -25.70 -11.26 -19.63
CA ILE A 315 -24.26 -11.16 -19.92
C ILE A 315 -23.88 -9.72 -20.26
N GLU A 316 -24.71 -9.00 -21.03
CA GLU A 316 -24.50 -7.58 -21.33
C GLU A 316 -24.43 -6.76 -20.03
N LEU A 317 -25.40 -6.93 -19.12
CA LEU A 317 -25.40 -6.24 -17.83
C LEU A 317 -24.18 -6.60 -16.97
N CYS A 318 -23.81 -7.89 -16.88
CA CYS A 318 -22.60 -8.31 -16.15
C CYS A 318 -21.33 -7.69 -16.74
N SER A 319 -21.22 -7.65 -18.07
CA SER A 319 -20.07 -7.06 -18.77
C SER A 319 -19.97 -5.55 -18.53
N ALA A 320 -21.10 -4.83 -18.56
CA ALA A 320 -21.16 -3.41 -18.29
C ALA A 320 -20.76 -3.08 -16.83
N LEU A 321 -21.23 -3.87 -15.87
CA LEU A 321 -20.86 -3.72 -14.46
C LEU A 321 -19.38 -4.04 -14.22
N PHE A 322 -18.84 -5.05 -14.88
CA PHE A 322 -17.42 -5.40 -14.80
C PHE A 322 -16.52 -4.30 -15.38
N LEU A 323 -16.88 -3.73 -16.54
CA LEU A 323 -16.17 -2.59 -17.12
C LEU A 323 -16.27 -1.34 -16.22
N THR A 324 -17.44 -1.11 -15.60
CA THR A 324 -17.61 -0.03 -14.62
C THR A 324 -16.70 -0.21 -13.42
N LEU A 325 -16.56 -1.45 -12.93
CA LEU A 325 -15.67 -1.78 -11.83
C LEU A 325 -14.19 -1.55 -12.18
N ILE A 326 -13.77 -1.89 -13.41
CA ILE A 326 -12.43 -1.57 -13.92
C ILE A 326 -12.20 -0.05 -13.96
N ALA A 327 -13.19 0.73 -14.40
CA ALA A 327 -13.09 2.19 -14.41
C ALA A 327 -12.91 2.75 -12.98
N ILE A 328 -13.66 2.22 -12.01
CA ILE A 328 -13.51 2.58 -10.59
C ILE A 328 -12.11 2.20 -10.08
N GLN A 329 -11.55 1.07 -10.51
CA GLN A 329 -10.21 0.64 -10.14
C GLN A 329 -9.14 1.65 -10.51
N PHE A 330 -9.23 2.29 -11.68
CA PHE A 330 -8.27 3.34 -12.05
C PHE A 330 -8.36 4.55 -11.12
N VAL A 331 -9.57 5.04 -10.84
CA VAL A 331 -9.78 6.18 -9.92
C VAL A 331 -9.27 5.89 -8.51
N VAL A 332 -9.50 4.66 -8.01
CA VAL A 332 -9.02 4.24 -6.69
C VAL A 332 -7.50 4.04 -6.69
N SER A 333 -6.93 3.50 -7.76
CA SER A 333 -5.48 3.26 -7.87
C SER A 333 -4.68 4.55 -8.00
N ASP A 334 -5.24 5.58 -8.65
CA ASP A 334 -4.60 6.90 -8.73
C ASP A 334 -4.51 7.59 -7.36
N ARG A 335 -5.41 7.24 -6.43
CA ARG A 335 -5.44 7.79 -5.06
C ARG A 335 -4.66 6.96 -4.06
N ALA A 336 -4.63 5.64 -4.24
CA ALA A 336 -3.91 4.74 -3.37
C ALA A 336 -2.45 4.66 -3.82
N VAL A 337 -1.54 5.27 -3.06
CA VAL A 337 -0.08 5.13 -3.27
C VAL A 337 0.37 3.74 -2.82
N ALA A 338 -0.07 2.70 -3.53
CA ALA A 338 0.23 1.31 -3.23
C ALA A 338 1.48 0.89 -3.99
N ARG A 339 2.64 0.94 -3.33
CA ARG A 339 3.86 0.31 -3.84
C ARG A 339 4.01 -1.04 -3.14
N ASN A 340 3.66 -2.11 -3.85
CA ASN A 340 3.92 -3.53 -3.51
C ASN A 340 2.95 -4.24 -2.55
N TYR A 341 1.79 -3.67 -2.19
CA TYR A 341 0.79 -4.36 -1.37
C TYR A 341 -0.64 -4.01 -1.78
N PHE A 342 -1.58 -4.92 -1.51
CA PHE A 342 -3.00 -4.68 -1.73
C PHE A 342 -3.58 -3.79 -0.64
N THR A 343 -4.30 -2.75 -1.04
CA THR A 343 -5.11 -1.94 -0.11
C THR A 343 -6.52 -2.54 0.01
N PRO A 344 -7.24 -2.33 1.12
CA PRO A 344 -8.59 -2.86 1.26
C PRO A 344 -9.56 -2.47 0.13
N PRO A 345 -9.55 -1.24 -0.43
CA PRO A 345 -10.35 -0.90 -1.61
C PRO A 345 -10.00 -1.75 -2.83
N GLN A 346 -8.72 -2.05 -3.09
CA GLN A 346 -8.32 -2.94 -4.18
C GLN A 346 -8.80 -4.38 -3.94
N LEU A 347 -8.73 -4.86 -2.70
CA LEU A 347 -9.23 -6.19 -2.34
C LEU A 347 -10.76 -6.26 -2.50
N MET A 348 -11.48 -5.20 -2.12
CA MET A 348 -12.92 -5.08 -2.34
C MET A 348 -13.25 -5.11 -3.84
N ILE A 349 -12.52 -4.37 -4.68
CA ILE A 349 -12.70 -4.38 -6.14
C ILE A 349 -12.46 -5.79 -6.72
N LEU A 350 -11.39 -6.48 -6.33
CA LEU A 350 -11.12 -7.85 -6.78
C LEU A 350 -12.23 -8.81 -6.36
N MET A 351 -12.72 -8.67 -5.12
CA MET A 351 -13.82 -9.47 -4.60
C MET A 351 -15.13 -9.21 -5.36
N THR A 352 -15.48 -7.94 -5.60
CA THR A 352 -16.65 -7.57 -6.43
C THR A 352 -16.50 -8.05 -7.87
N GLY A 353 -15.29 -8.04 -8.44
CA GLY A 353 -15.04 -8.57 -9.79
C GLY A 353 -15.26 -10.07 -9.86
N GLY A 354 -14.71 -10.82 -8.89
CA GLY A 354 -14.98 -12.26 -8.75
C GLY A 354 -16.45 -12.57 -8.51
N TYR A 355 -17.15 -11.71 -7.76
CA TYR A 355 -18.58 -11.80 -7.51
C TYR A 355 -19.41 -11.64 -8.78
N ILE A 356 -19.16 -10.61 -9.59
CA ILE A 356 -19.85 -10.41 -10.88
C ILE A 356 -19.58 -11.58 -11.84
N LEU A 357 -18.34 -12.08 -11.87
CA LEU A 357 -17.98 -13.24 -12.70
C LEU A 357 -18.75 -14.50 -12.28
N ALA A 358 -18.90 -14.74 -10.97
CA ALA A 358 -19.69 -15.85 -10.45
C ALA A 358 -21.17 -15.75 -10.87
N ILE A 359 -21.76 -14.54 -10.83
CA ILE A 359 -23.12 -14.27 -11.33
C ILE A 359 -23.23 -14.57 -12.83
N ALA A 360 -22.25 -14.15 -13.63
CA ALA A 360 -22.23 -14.42 -15.07
C ALA A 360 -22.14 -15.93 -15.36
N CYS A 361 -21.30 -16.67 -14.63
CA CYS A 361 -21.20 -18.13 -14.74
C CYS A 361 -22.52 -18.82 -14.36
N GLU A 362 -23.16 -18.37 -13.29
CA GLU A 362 -24.48 -18.86 -12.87
C GLU A 362 -25.53 -18.61 -13.96
N SER A 363 -25.53 -17.44 -14.59
CA SER A 363 -26.48 -17.10 -15.65
C SER A 363 -26.33 -18.04 -16.86
N VAL A 364 -25.10 -18.44 -17.20
CA VAL A 364 -24.85 -19.45 -18.25
C VAL A 364 -25.38 -20.82 -17.82
N VAL A 365 -25.20 -21.21 -16.56
CA VAL A 365 -25.71 -22.49 -16.03
C VAL A 365 -27.24 -22.52 -16.07
N CYS A 366 -27.92 -21.47 -15.61
CA CYS A 366 -29.38 -21.36 -15.66
C CYS A 366 -29.91 -21.41 -17.10
N PHE A 367 -29.28 -20.68 -18.03
CA PHE A 367 -29.64 -20.76 -19.45
C PHE A 367 -29.48 -22.17 -20.01
N TYR A 368 -28.39 -22.86 -19.64
CA TYR A 368 -28.13 -24.22 -20.06
C TYR A 368 -29.16 -25.21 -19.52
N ILE A 369 -29.60 -25.04 -18.27
CA ILE A 369 -30.70 -25.81 -17.68
C ILE A 369 -31.99 -25.58 -18.48
N CYS A 370 -32.36 -24.33 -18.76
CA CYS A 370 -33.54 -24.00 -19.56
C CYS A 370 -33.51 -24.65 -20.95
N LYS A 371 -32.35 -24.63 -21.63
CA LYS A 371 -32.19 -25.19 -22.99
C LYS A 371 -31.77 -26.66 -23.01
N TRP A 372 -31.70 -27.34 -21.86
CA TRP A 372 -31.19 -28.72 -21.79
C TRP A 372 -31.97 -29.70 -22.68
N ASN A 373 -33.30 -29.63 -22.65
CA ASN A 373 -34.16 -30.44 -23.50
C ASN A 373 -33.94 -30.14 -24.99
N THR A 374 -33.89 -28.86 -25.37
CA THR A 374 -33.63 -28.44 -26.75
C THR A 374 -32.26 -28.91 -27.24
N PHE A 375 -31.22 -28.84 -26.40
CA PHE A 375 -29.89 -29.35 -26.72
C PHE A 375 -29.88 -30.86 -26.86
N LYS A 376 -30.58 -31.58 -25.97
CA LYS A 376 -30.71 -33.04 -26.04
C LYS A 376 -31.45 -33.46 -27.31
N GLN A 377 -32.48 -32.71 -27.71
CA GLN A 377 -33.21 -32.95 -28.95
C GLN A 377 -32.33 -32.68 -30.17
N ARG A 378 -31.69 -31.51 -30.27
CA ARG A 378 -30.72 -31.22 -31.34
C ARG A 378 -29.60 -32.26 -31.43
N ARG A 379 -29.11 -32.78 -30.30
CA ARG A 379 -28.08 -33.82 -30.28
C ARG A 379 -28.61 -35.15 -30.83
N LYS A 380 -29.86 -35.51 -30.52
CA LYS A 380 -30.53 -36.67 -31.13
C LYS A 380 -30.73 -36.48 -32.63
N ASP A 381 -31.20 -35.30 -33.04
CA ASP A 381 -31.44 -34.98 -34.45
C ASP A 381 -30.13 -35.00 -35.25
N MET A 382 -29.05 -34.41 -34.72
CA MET A 382 -27.73 -34.49 -35.33
C MET A 382 -27.20 -35.92 -35.39
N TRP A 383 -27.45 -36.73 -34.36
CA TRP A 383 -27.02 -38.13 -34.34
C TRP A 383 -27.80 -38.97 -35.36
N GLN A 384 -29.12 -38.74 -35.49
CA GLN A 384 -29.96 -39.37 -36.51
C GLN A 384 -29.53 -38.95 -37.92
N ALA A 385 -29.31 -37.65 -38.16
CA ALA A 385 -28.81 -37.16 -39.44
C ALA A 385 -27.42 -37.72 -39.78
N ALA A 386 -26.53 -37.85 -38.80
CA ALA A 386 -25.22 -38.49 -38.99
C ALA A 386 -25.37 -39.99 -39.33
N LYS A 387 -26.29 -40.69 -38.68
CA LYS A 387 -26.61 -42.10 -38.96
C LYS A 387 -27.16 -42.26 -40.37
N GLU A 388 -28.11 -41.43 -40.78
CA GLU A 388 -28.67 -41.43 -42.14
C GLU A 388 -27.60 -41.16 -43.19
N ARG A 389 -26.74 -40.15 -43.00
CA ARG A 389 -25.60 -39.89 -43.89
C ARG A 389 -24.64 -41.08 -43.97
N SER A 390 -24.42 -41.78 -42.86
CA SER A 390 -23.57 -42.99 -42.85
C SER A 390 -24.21 -44.14 -43.64
N MET A 391 -25.52 -44.33 -43.54
CA MET A 391 -26.27 -45.33 -44.30
C MET A 391 -26.30 -44.97 -45.78
N GLN A 392 -26.52 -43.71 -46.13
CA GLN A 392 -26.45 -43.22 -47.51
C GLN A 392 -25.06 -43.44 -48.12
N ARG A 393 -23.98 -43.17 -47.37
CA ARG A 393 -22.62 -43.47 -47.84
C ARG A 393 -22.38 -44.96 -48.05
N ARG A 394 -22.90 -45.82 -47.17
CA ARG A 394 -22.82 -47.28 -47.35
C ARG A 394 -23.62 -47.75 -48.56
N ALA A 395 -24.84 -47.23 -48.74
CA ALA A 395 -25.68 -47.53 -49.90
C ALA A 395 -25.04 -47.05 -51.20
N ALA A 396 -24.49 -45.83 -51.24
CA ALA A 396 -23.77 -45.30 -52.40
C ALA A 396 -22.51 -46.12 -52.73
N LYS A 397 -21.74 -46.54 -51.72
CA LYS A 397 -20.59 -47.44 -51.91
C LYS A 397 -21.02 -48.81 -52.43
N ALA A 398 -22.10 -49.38 -51.89
CA ALA A 398 -22.63 -50.67 -52.36
C ALA A 398 -23.16 -50.56 -53.81
N ALA A 399 -23.84 -49.46 -54.16
CA ALA A 399 -24.29 -49.19 -55.51
C ALA A 399 -23.10 -49.00 -56.49
N ALA A 400 -22.04 -48.29 -56.07
CA ALA A 400 -20.82 -48.15 -56.86
C ALA A 400 -20.10 -49.49 -57.04
N ALA A 401 -20.03 -50.32 -56.00
CA ALA A 401 -19.44 -51.67 -56.09
C ALA A 401 -20.26 -52.57 -57.03
N ALA A 402 -21.59 -52.54 -56.95
CA ALA A 402 -22.48 -53.27 -57.86
C ALA A 402 -22.34 -52.80 -59.31
N ALA A 403 -22.20 -51.49 -59.54
CA ALA A 403 -21.95 -50.93 -60.86
C ALA A 403 -20.57 -51.33 -61.41
N ALA A 404 -19.54 -51.40 -60.57
CA ALA A 404 -18.21 -51.87 -60.96
C ALA A 404 -18.21 -53.36 -61.33
N SER A 405 -18.87 -54.22 -60.54
CA SER A 405 -19.01 -55.64 -60.87
C SER A 405 -19.82 -55.89 -62.15
N ALA A 406 -20.75 -55.00 -62.49
CA ALA A 406 -21.52 -55.10 -63.72
C ALA A 406 -20.74 -54.70 -64.98
N SER A 407 -19.59 -54.02 -64.85
CA SER A 407 -18.73 -53.66 -66.00
C SER A 407 -17.59 -54.63 -66.26
N GLU A 408 -17.37 -55.64 -65.40
CA GLU A 408 -16.31 -56.66 -65.58
C GLU A 408 -16.74 -57.90 -66.40
N ASP A 409 -18.02 -58.02 -66.78
CA ASP A 409 -18.55 -59.21 -67.48
C ASP A 409 -18.61 -59.06 -69.02
N ASN A 410 -17.82 -58.16 -69.61
CA ASN A 410 -17.74 -57.99 -71.07
C ASN A 410 -16.35 -57.48 -71.51
N THR A 411 -15.30 -58.26 -71.27
CA THR A 411 -14.04 -58.11 -72.03
C THR A 411 -13.21 -59.39 -71.90
N ASP A 412 -13.45 -60.33 -72.80
CA ASP A 412 -12.44 -61.32 -73.20
C ASP A 412 -11.39 -60.64 -74.08
N GLU A 413 -10.12 -60.98 -73.81
CA GLU A 413 -8.94 -60.90 -74.68
C GLU A 413 -8.52 -59.52 -75.25
N GLU A 414 -7.55 -58.85 -74.61
CA GLU A 414 -6.41 -58.28 -75.36
C GLU A 414 -5.13 -58.20 -74.51
N GLU A 415 -4.04 -58.53 -75.17
CA GLU A 415 -2.69 -58.81 -74.74
C GLU A 415 -1.88 -57.54 -74.39
N ALA A 416 -0.93 -57.69 -73.47
CA ALA A 416 0.30 -56.90 -73.27
C ALA A 416 0.25 -55.36 -73.18
N ALA A 417 0.66 -54.83 -72.00
CA ALA A 417 1.96 -54.17 -71.85
C ALA A 417 2.16 -53.63 -70.42
N LYS A 418 3.30 -53.98 -69.82
CA LYS A 418 3.87 -53.28 -68.65
C LYS A 418 4.13 -51.81 -69.02
N PRO A 419 4.00 -50.89 -68.05
CA PRO A 419 5.20 -50.13 -67.74
C PRO A 419 5.51 -50.07 -66.25
N PHE A 420 6.82 -50.05 -66.05
CA PHE A 420 7.58 -49.79 -64.84
C PHE A 420 7.34 -48.38 -64.28
N GLY A 421 7.34 -48.28 -62.95
CA GLY A 421 8.15 -47.28 -62.23
C GLY A 421 7.42 -46.08 -61.64
N GLY A 422 7.47 -45.96 -60.31
CA GLY A 422 7.55 -44.64 -59.66
C GLY A 422 6.81 -44.46 -58.33
N LEU A 423 7.50 -44.80 -57.22
CA LEU A 423 7.57 -44.05 -55.95
C LEU A 423 6.24 -43.75 -55.22
N SER A 424 5.97 -44.44 -54.10
CA SER A 424 6.35 -44.00 -52.74
C SER A 424 5.52 -42.83 -52.19
N MET A 425 4.51 -43.11 -51.37
CA MET A 425 4.54 -42.79 -49.92
C MET A 425 3.30 -43.33 -49.21
N GLU A 426 3.50 -44.41 -48.47
CA GLU A 426 3.27 -44.48 -47.02
C GLU A 426 2.16 -43.59 -46.43
N LYS A 427 1.01 -44.21 -46.10
CA LYS A 427 0.36 -43.93 -44.80
C LYS A 427 -0.50 -45.09 -44.32
N SER A 428 0.11 -45.85 -43.41
CA SER A 428 -0.43 -46.79 -42.44
C SER A 428 -1.96 -46.83 -42.31
N GLU A 429 -2.50 -47.99 -42.68
CA GLU A 429 -3.68 -48.57 -42.05
C GLU A 429 -3.44 -48.68 -40.54
N LEU A 430 -4.41 -48.24 -39.75
CA LEU A 430 -4.67 -48.81 -38.43
C LEU A 430 -6.05 -49.46 -38.54
N THR A 431 -6.02 -50.75 -38.82
CA THR A 431 -7.15 -51.67 -38.74
C THR A 431 -7.56 -51.81 -37.27
N ALA A 432 -8.75 -51.34 -36.93
CA ALA A 432 -9.48 -51.78 -35.75
C ALA A 432 -10.66 -52.61 -36.26
N ASP A 433 -10.36 -53.89 -36.47
CA ASP A 433 -11.32 -54.94 -36.75
C ASP A 433 -11.64 -55.71 -35.45
N ASN A 434 -12.79 -56.38 -35.47
CA ASN A 434 -13.25 -57.45 -34.60
C ASN A 434 -13.94 -57.11 -33.28
N GLY A 435 -15.25 -56.89 -33.42
CA GLY A 435 -16.25 -57.04 -32.37
C GLY A 435 -17.63 -57.39 -32.94
N GLN A 436 -17.70 -58.34 -33.89
CA GLN A 436 -18.97 -58.86 -34.41
C GLN A 436 -18.91 -60.39 -34.42
N LEU A 437 -19.37 -60.99 -33.33
CA LEU A 437 -19.63 -62.41 -33.17
C LEU A 437 -20.97 -62.58 -32.43
N CYS A 438 -21.64 -63.70 -32.71
CA CYS A 438 -22.97 -64.14 -32.26
C CYS A 438 -24.11 -63.66 -33.17
N GLU A 439 -24.35 -64.28 -34.33
CA GLU A 439 -24.63 -65.70 -34.64
C GLU A 439 -26.11 -66.03 -34.45
N GLU A 440 -26.71 -66.24 -35.61
CA GLU A 440 -28.05 -66.66 -35.93
C GLU A 440 -28.03 -68.20 -35.97
N ALA A 441 -28.63 -68.87 -34.99
CA ALA A 441 -28.97 -70.28 -35.07
C ALA A 441 -30.03 -70.65 -34.03
N ALA A 442 -31.21 -71.09 -34.49
CA ALA A 442 -31.85 -72.34 -34.07
C ALA A 442 -33.37 -72.29 -34.32
N ALA A 443 -33.77 -72.79 -35.51
CA ALA A 443 -35.02 -73.51 -35.65
C ALA A 443 -34.72 -75.00 -35.46
N GLY A 444 -35.44 -75.69 -34.56
CA GLY A 444 -35.56 -77.14 -34.56
C GLY A 444 -35.26 -77.87 -33.23
N GLY A 445 -36.33 -78.42 -32.62
CA GLY A 445 -36.38 -79.82 -32.19
C GLY A 445 -35.78 -80.27 -30.84
N GLU A 446 -36.61 -80.24 -29.79
CA GLU A 446 -36.89 -81.32 -28.82
C GLU A 446 -35.78 -81.97 -27.93
N PRO A 447 -36.12 -82.73 -26.85
CA PRO A 447 -35.65 -82.38 -25.50
C PRO A 447 -34.82 -83.46 -24.80
N ALA A 448 -34.20 -83.05 -23.68
CA ALA A 448 -33.89 -83.81 -22.45
C ALA A 448 -32.45 -83.61 -21.98
N ALA A 449 -32.30 -82.91 -20.85
CA ALA A 449 -31.49 -83.37 -19.71
C ALA A 449 -31.37 -82.23 -18.68
N GLN A 450 -32.03 -82.43 -17.54
CA GLN A 450 -31.78 -81.69 -16.31
C GLN A 450 -30.31 -81.83 -15.90
N LYS A 451 -29.61 -80.70 -15.64
CA LYS A 451 -28.94 -80.47 -14.35
C LYS A 451 -28.24 -79.11 -14.25
N LYS A 452 -28.37 -78.55 -13.03
CA LYS A 452 -27.58 -77.51 -12.36
C LYS A 452 -27.82 -76.06 -12.77
N ALA A 453 -28.93 -75.57 -12.25
CA ALA A 453 -29.02 -74.23 -11.67
C ALA A 453 -27.93 -74.03 -10.60
N ALA A 454 -27.11 -72.99 -10.79
CA ALA A 454 -26.36 -72.34 -9.72
C ALA A 454 -26.20 -70.84 -10.05
N GLY A 455 -27.12 -70.04 -9.49
CA GLY A 455 -26.77 -68.75 -8.91
C GLY A 455 -26.51 -67.55 -9.83
N CYS A 456 -27.46 -67.16 -10.69
CA CYS A 456 -27.54 -65.76 -11.12
C CYS A 456 -28.13 -64.93 -9.98
N LEU A 457 -27.27 -64.55 -9.03
CA LEU A 457 -27.62 -63.69 -7.90
C LEU A 457 -28.09 -62.33 -8.41
N SER A 458 -29.40 -62.09 -8.23
CA SER A 458 -29.97 -60.76 -8.01
C SER A 458 -30.01 -59.81 -9.22
N CYS A 459 -30.72 -60.21 -10.28
CA CYS A 459 -31.51 -59.25 -11.07
C CYS A 459 -32.71 -58.77 -10.22
N LYS A 460 -32.46 -58.03 -9.13
CA LYS A 460 -33.51 -57.27 -8.44
C LYS A 460 -34.03 -56.28 -9.47
N ALA A 461 -35.29 -56.46 -9.88
CA ALA A 461 -36.02 -55.50 -10.69
C ALA A 461 -35.89 -54.13 -10.02
N ARG A 462 -35.00 -53.27 -10.54
CA ARG A 462 -34.90 -51.88 -10.11
C ARG A 462 -36.28 -51.30 -10.36
N LYS A 463 -37.03 -51.04 -9.28
CA LYS A 463 -38.25 -50.22 -9.32
C LYS A 463 -37.85 -48.97 -10.10
N LYS A 464 -38.35 -48.85 -11.33
CA LYS A 464 -38.21 -47.63 -12.13
C LYS A 464 -39.02 -46.59 -11.38
N VAL A 465 -38.35 -45.83 -10.51
CA VAL A 465 -38.93 -44.62 -9.94
C VAL A 465 -39.33 -43.77 -11.15
N PRO A 466 -40.62 -43.41 -11.29
CA PRO A 466 -41.05 -42.58 -12.41
C PRO A 466 -40.22 -41.30 -12.37
N LEU A 467 -39.41 -41.10 -13.41
CA LEU A 467 -38.65 -39.87 -13.57
C LEU A 467 -39.64 -38.72 -13.69
N PRO A 468 -39.37 -37.55 -13.06
CA PRO A 468 -40.23 -36.39 -13.20
C PRO A 468 -40.43 -36.06 -14.70
N PRO A 469 -41.62 -35.56 -15.08
CA PRO A 469 -41.92 -35.25 -16.47
C PRO A 469 -40.89 -34.25 -17.00
N CYS A 470 -40.23 -34.64 -18.09
CA CYS A 470 -39.14 -33.88 -18.73
C CYS A 470 -39.72 -32.75 -19.59
N THR A 471 -40.63 -31.94 -19.04
CA THR A 471 -41.25 -30.81 -19.73
C THR A 471 -40.36 -29.57 -19.64
N ASP A 472 -40.47 -28.68 -20.62
CA ASP A 472 -39.69 -27.43 -20.63
C ASP A 472 -40.08 -26.53 -19.44
N ASP A 473 -41.35 -26.55 -19.04
CA ASP A 473 -41.84 -25.86 -17.82
C ASP A 473 -41.11 -26.32 -16.55
N TYR A 474 -40.79 -27.61 -16.44
CA TYR A 474 -40.05 -28.15 -15.30
C TYR A 474 -38.61 -27.63 -15.29
N ASN A 475 -37.94 -27.58 -16.45
CA ASN A 475 -36.59 -27.03 -16.53
C ASN A 475 -36.56 -25.53 -16.20
N LEU A 476 -37.55 -24.77 -16.67
CA LEU A 476 -37.69 -23.34 -16.36
C LEU A 476 -37.90 -23.14 -14.85
N PHE A 477 -38.75 -23.95 -14.21
CA PHE A 477 -38.94 -23.92 -12.76
C PHE A 477 -37.66 -24.26 -11.99
N VAL A 478 -36.91 -25.28 -12.42
CA VAL A 478 -35.63 -25.63 -11.79
C VAL A 478 -34.60 -24.51 -11.94
N ALA A 479 -34.48 -23.92 -13.14
CA ALA A 479 -33.59 -22.79 -13.37
C ALA A 479 -33.97 -21.59 -12.49
N TRP A 480 -35.26 -21.28 -12.36
CA TRP A 480 -35.74 -20.23 -11.46
C TRP A 480 -35.37 -20.49 -9.99
N ILE A 481 -35.54 -21.73 -9.50
CA ILE A 481 -35.13 -22.09 -8.13
C ILE A 481 -33.63 -21.88 -7.95
N VAL A 482 -32.81 -22.39 -8.89
CA VAL A 482 -31.35 -22.26 -8.83
C VAL A 482 -30.97 -20.77 -8.79
N ASN A 483 -31.55 -19.96 -9.67
CA ASN A 483 -31.35 -18.51 -9.75
C ASN A 483 -31.67 -17.81 -8.41
N LYS A 484 -32.77 -18.16 -7.73
CA LYS A 484 -33.13 -17.56 -6.42
C LYS A 484 -32.27 -18.04 -5.26
N VAL A 485 -31.89 -19.31 -5.23
CA VAL A 485 -30.95 -19.83 -4.22
C VAL A 485 -29.59 -19.18 -4.38
N CYS A 486 -29.08 -19.11 -5.62
CA CYS A 486 -27.83 -18.43 -5.94
C CYS A 486 -27.87 -16.96 -5.55
N GLN A 487 -28.97 -16.24 -5.80
CA GLN A 487 -29.14 -14.84 -5.37
C GLN A 487 -28.93 -14.65 -3.86
N VAL A 488 -29.57 -15.50 -3.04
CA VAL A 488 -29.48 -15.40 -1.57
C VAL A 488 -28.08 -15.73 -1.07
N VAL A 489 -27.48 -16.81 -1.59
CA VAL A 489 -26.11 -17.23 -1.23
C VAL A 489 -25.09 -16.17 -1.65
N ALA A 490 -25.23 -15.62 -2.86
CA ALA A 490 -24.39 -14.57 -3.39
C ALA A 490 -24.45 -13.31 -2.50
N LEU A 491 -25.65 -12.85 -2.12
CA LEU A 491 -25.81 -11.70 -1.24
C LEU A 491 -25.17 -11.93 0.14
N ILE A 492 -25.46 -13.08 0.78
CA ILE A 492 -24.94 -13.38 2.12
C ILE A 492 -23.41 -13.48 2.10
N SER A 493 -22.86 -14.21 1.12
CA SER A 493 -21.41 -14.37 1.00
C SER A 493 -20.70 -13.05 0.72
N TYR A 494 -21.26 -12.18 -0.13
CA TYR A 494 -20.72 -10.85 -0.40
C TYR A 494 -20.72 -9.97 0.85
N VAL A 495 -21.83 -9.93 1.60
CA VAL A 495 -21.93 -9.15 2.84
C VAL A 495 -20.93 -9.62 3.88
N ILE A 496 -20.81 -10.94 4.09
CA ILE A 496 -19.82 -11.51 5.02
C ILE A 496 -18.40 -11.15 4.59
N ALA A 497 -18.07 -11.33 3.30
CA ALA A 497 -16.74 -10.99 2.78
C ALA A 497 -16.42 -9.50 2.94
N ALA A 498 -17.37 -8.61 2.62
CA ALA A 498 -17.22 -7.17 2.78
C ALA A 498 -17.01 -6.77 4.25
N VAL A 499 -17.82 -7.31 5.17
CA VAL A 499 -17.67 -7.06 6.61
C VAL A 499 -16.33 -7.55 7.12
N LEU A 500 -15.90 -8.76 6.73
CA LEU A 500 -14.60 -9.30 7.10
C LEU A 500 -13.45 -8.44 6.57
N ILE A 501 -13.51 -7.98 5.32
CA ILE A 501 -12.49 -7.08 4.77
C ILE A 501 -12.43 -5.77 5.57
N VAL A 502 -13.58 -5.15 5.85
CA VAL A 502 -13.61 -3.91 6.63
C VAL A 502 -13.10 -4.14 8.06
N GLN A 503 -13.55 -5.19 8.75
CA GLN A 503 -13.13 -5.49 10.13
C GLN A 503 -11.63 -5.81 10.22
N MET A 504 -11.11 -6.67 9.32
CA MET A 504 -9.69 -7.03 9.31
C MET A 504 -8.77 -5.82 9.13
N HIS A 505 -9.23 -4.77 8.44
CA HIS A 505 -8.41 -3.57 8.18
C HIS A 505 -8.70 -2.41 9.13
N ALA A 506 -9.95 -2.27 9.60
CA ALA A 506 -10.34 -1.21 10.54
C ALA A 506 -9.91 -1.54 11.98
N GLU A 507 -10.10 -2.79 12.41
CA GLU A 507 -9.81 -3.24 13.78
C GLU A 507 -8.48 -4.00 13.88
N GLY A 508 -7.83 -4.27 12.74
CA GLY A 508 -6.66 -5.13 12.60
C GLY A 508 -5.42 -4.67 13.38
N GLN A 509 -5.44 -4.79 14.70
CA GLN A 509 -4.25 -4.84 15.53
C GLN A 509 -3.44 -6.11 15.25
N VAL A 510 -4.10 -7.19 14.82
CA VAL A 510 -3.47 -8.51 14.59
C VAL A 510 -2.56 -8.54 13.36
N PHE A 511 -2.86 -7.74 12.33
CA PHE A 511 -2.02 -7.59 11.12
C PHE A 511 -1.29 -6.26 11.07
N ARG A 512 -1.31 -5.50 12.16
CA ARG A 512 -0.48 -4.31 12.28
C ARG A 512 0.97 -4.80 12.26
N ALA A 513 1.58 -4.78 11.08
CA ALA A 513 3.02 -4.86 10.99
C ALA A 513 3.53 -3.81 11.98
N LYS A 514 4.31 -4.23 12.98
CA LYS A 514 5.08 -3.30 13.81
C LYS A 514 5.63 -2.29 12.83
N ASP A 515 5.30 -1.01 13.02
CA ASP A 515 5.56 0.04 12.05
C ASP A 515 6.95 -0.21 11.44
N ALA A 516 7.06 -0.27 10.11
CA ALA A 516 8.34 -0.63 9.46
C ALA A 516 9.46 0.37 9.79
N LEU A 517 9.10 1.48 10.42
CA LEU A 517 9.96 2.28 11.27
C LEU A 517 10.24 1.49 12.55
N LEU A 518 11.43 0.89 12.63
CA LEU A 518 12.07 0.38 13.85
C LEU A 518 11.35 0.87 15.09
N SER A 519 10.62 -0.03 15.74
CA SER A 519 9.90 0.31 16.97
C SER A 519 10.93 0.90 17.92
N TYR A 520 10.91 2.21 18.14
CA TYR A 520 11.82 2.90 19.05
C TYR A 520 11.69 2.38 20.50
N THR A 521 10.74 1.47 20.77
CA THR A 521 10.75 0.63 21.97
C THR A 521 12.02 -0.23 22.10
N GLU A 522 12.75 -0.50 21.02
CA GLU A 522 14.10 -1.10 21.08
C GLU A 522 15.15 -0.07 21.50
N LEU A 523 14.96 1.20 21.12
CA LEU A 523 15.78 2.33 21.58
C LEU A 523 15.43 2.77 23.02
N SER A 524 14.24 2.41 23.52
CA SER A 524 13.83 2.60 24.91
C SER A 524 14.32 1.51 25.86
N SER A 525 15.17 0.57 25.41
CA SER A 525 15.94 -0.25 26.37
C SER A 525 16.95 0.60 27.17
N CYS A 526 17.14 1.87 26.77
CA CYS A 526 17.77 2.93 27.55
C CYS A 526 16.75 3.99 28.02
N GLU A 527 15.51 3.61 28.34
CA GLU A 527 14.61 4.49 29.10
C GLU A 527 15.31 4.76 30.44
N VAL A 528 15.75 5.99 30.67
CA VAL A 528 16.42 6.37 31.93
C VAL A 528 15.41 6.12 33.06
N PRO A 529 15.59 5.10 33.91
CA PRO A 529 14.61 4.81 34.94
C PRO A 529 14.67 5.93 35.98
N GLY A 530 13.58 6.68 36.14
CA GLY A 530 13.35 7.46 37.36
C GLY A 530 13.78 8.93 37.36
N PHE A 531 13.46 9.72 36.34
CA PHE A 531 13.43 11.19 36.53
C PHE A 531 12.09 11.61 37.18
N GLN A 532 11.96 11.37 38.49
CA GLN A 532 10.97 12.10 39.29
C GLN A 532 11.49 13.53 39.52
N PRO A 533 10.71 14.58 39.22
CA PRO A 533 11.14 15.95 39.44
C PRO A 533 11.33 16.18 40.95
N GLY A 534 12.59 16.18 41.41
CA GLY A 534 12.95 16.45 42.81
C GLY A 534 14.09 15.62 43.41
N ALA A 535 14.56 14.55 42.76
CA ALA A 535 15.67 13.74 43.26
C ALA A 535 16.96 14.02 42.48
N SER A 536 17.85 14.84 43.04
CA SER A 536 19.19 15.09 42.50
C SER A 536 20.13 13.92 42.84
N GLY A 537 20.10 12.85 42.05
CA GLY A 537 21.09 11.76 42.08
C GLY A 537 21.91 11.73 40.78
N PRO A 538 23.23 11.46 40.82
CA PRO A 538 24.05 11.32 39.61
C PRO A 538 23.64 10.08 38.81
N CYS A 539 23.53 10.21 37.48
CA CYS A 539 23.28 9.09 36.57
C CYS A 539 24.38 8.01 36.73
N PRO A 540 24.04 6.72 36.82
CA PRO A 540 25.05 5.66 36.78
C PRO A 540 25.68 5.63 35.38
N ALA A 541 26.98 5.92 35.29
CA ALA A 541 27.78 5.86 34.06
C ALA A 541 28.25 4.43 33.72
N ALA A 542 27.66 3.40 34.32
CA ALA A 542 28.07 2.01 34.11
C ALA A 542 27.34 1.41 32.91
N ALA A 543 28.10 0.95 31.91
CA ALA A 543 27.59 0.13 30.82
C ALA A 543 26.98 -1.16 31.39
N LEU A 544 25.77 -1.51 30.94
CA LEU A 544 25.18 -2.82 31.24
C LEU A 544 26.07 -3.93 30.63
N PRO A 545 26.38 -5.01 31.39
CA PRO A 545 27.19 -6.10 30.90
C PRO A 545 26.46 -6.84 29.76
N ALA A 546 27.22 -7.18 28.71
CA ALA A 546 26.73 -7.82 27.47
C ALA A 546 26.06 -9.19 27.65
N THR A 547 25.98 -9.71 28.88
CA THR A 547 25.37 -11.00 29.21
C THR A 547 23.86 -10.92 29.49
N GLU A 548 23.27 -9.73 29.54
CA GLU A 548 21.82 -9.53 29.74
C GLU A 548 21.08 -8.99 28.48
N LEU A 549 21.68 -9.14 27.30
CA LEU A 549 21.03 -8.90 26.00
C LEU A 549 20.62 -10.20 25.31
#